data_AF-A0A2N1NDY1-F1
#
_entry.id   AF-A0A2N1NDY1-F1
#
_cell.length_a   1.000
_cell.length_b   1.000
_cell.length_c   1.000
_cell.angle_alpha   90.00
_cell.angle_beta   90.00
_cell.angle_gamma   90.00
#
_symmetry.space_group_name_H-M   'P 1'
#
loop_
_entity.id
_entity.type
_entity.pdbx_description
1 polymer ?
#
loop_
_entity_poly.entity_id
_entity_poly.type
_entity_poly.pdbx_seq_one_letter_code
_entity_poly.pdbx_strand_id
1 'polypeptide(L)'
;MNALYSGAMTQYMPTEILGKVSPGEVPDIQSIAPDAEIGYMLEIDLEAPVHLHDYFADYPLAPEKQIVPEEWLSLYNERLVHDKEVGGGKYTTGEKLVQTLYPKKNYVVHYRALQLYMKLGMKVTKIHGALKFRQSPWMKDYIEENIHKRKIAKANGDEFGVMYYKLKNNAVFGKQMENPRYGDKARLLYTDTDSLIMWIETENIYKDRAERPDIFDLNYSGDLFLMKDETKGNPISESACLKPKMYSVLPAGHNSKTSETEADYEKELEEKEFRKSQGIKYWAKKHGIQKAKGVKKCVVKREL
;
A
#
# COMPACT_ATOMS: atom_id res chain seq x y z
N MET A 1 -6.96 9.90 -15.83
CA MET A 1 -8.32 9.96 -15.22
C MET A 1 -8.23 10.77 -13.94
N ASN A 2 -9.05 11.80 -13.76
CA ASN A 2 -9.07 12.57 -12.52
C ASN A 2 -9.92 11.85 -11.46
N ALA A 3 -9.39 11.67 -10.25
CA ALA A 3 -10.11 11.11 -9.09
C ALA A 3 -10.68 9.68 -9.31
N LEU A 4 -9.83 8.75 -9.75
CA LEU A 4 -10.17 7.34 -10.03
C LEU A 4 -11.00 6.66 -8.91
N TYR A 5 -10.51 6.70 -7.66
CA TYR A 5 -11.19 6.08 -6.53
C TYR A 5 -12.55 6.73 -6.25
N SER A 6 -12.62 8.06 -6.29
CA SER A 6 -13.88 8.79 -6.09
C SER A 6 -14.92 8.41 -7.13
N GLY A 7 -14.54 8.30 -8.41
CA GLY A 7 -15.44 7.89 -9.48
C GLY A 7 -15.83 6.41 -9.43
N ALA A 8 -15.03 5.55 -8.81
CA ALA A 8 -15.42 4.17 -8.53
C ALA A 8 -16.43 4.11 -7.37
N MET A 9 -16.19 4.89 -6.31
CA MET A 9 -17.06 4.93 -5.12
C MET A 9 -18.44 5.55 -5.38
N THR A 10 -18.65 6.27 -6.48
CA THR A 10 -19.99 6.75 -6.87
C THR A 10 -20.84 5.68 -7.56
N GLN A 11 -20.25 4.53 -7.89
CA GLN A 11 -20.94 3.43 -8.56
C GLN A 11 -21.59 2.49 -7.53
N TYR A 12 -22.37 1.52 -8.02
CA TYR A 12 -22.95 0.49 -7.16
C TYR A 12 -21.84 -0.36 -6.56
N MET A 13 -21.78 -0.36 -5.23
CA MET A 13 -20.81 -1.11 -4.44
C MET A 13 -21.53 -2.09 -3.52
N PRO A 14 -20.90 -3.23 -3.19
CA PRO A 14 -21.47 -4.19 -2.25
C PRO A 14 -21.81 -3.53 -0.90
N THR A 15 -22.97 -3.87 -0.36
CA THR A 15 -23.47 -3.39 0.94
C THR A 15 -23.76 -4.52 1.92
N GLU A 16 -24.33 -5.63 1.44
CA GLU A 16 -24.75 -6.75 2.27
C GLU A 16 -24.46 -8.07 1.58
N ILE A 17 -23.81 -9.01 2.26
CA ILE A 17 -23.59 -10.36 1.77
C ILE A 17 -24.85 -11.19 2.01
N LEU A 18 -25.47 -11.69 0.94
CA LEU A 18 -26.67 -12.51 1.02
C LEU A 18 -26.36 -14.01 1.18
N GLY A 19 -25.13 -14.44 0.84
CA GLY A 19 -24.66 -15.80 1.04
C GLY A 19 -24.03 -16.42 -0.21
N LYS A 20 -23.63 -17.68 -0.08
CA LYS A 20 -23.08 -18.47 -1.19
C LYS A 20 -24.19 -19.08 -2.05
N VAL A 21 -23.92 -19.19 -3.33
CA VAL A 21 -24.83 -19.71 -4.37
C VAL A 21 -24.12 -20.85 -5.10
N SER A 22 -24.86 -21.92 -5.35
CA SER A 22 -24.35 -23.10 -6.08
C SER A 22 -24.13 -22.76 -7.57
N PRO A 23 -23.25 -23.46 -8.30
CA PRO A 23 -22.98 -23.17 -9.72
C PRO A 23 -24.22 -23.12 -10.61
N GLY A 24 -25.22 -23.99 -10.37
CA GLY A 24 -26.43 -24.06 -11.18
C GLY A 24 -27.44 -22.94 -10.93
N GLU A 25 -27.27 -22.21 -9.82
CA GLU A 25 -28.13 -21.07 -9.44
C GLU A 25 -27.49 -19.72 -9.82
N VAL A 26 -26.28 -19.71 -10.37
CA VAL A 26 -25.64 -18.49 -10.86
C VAL A 26 -26.35 -18.04 -12.13
N PRO A 27 -26.92 -16.82 -12.17
CA PRO A 27 -27.59 -16.31 -13.36
C PRO A 27 -26.58 -16.04 -14.48
N ASP A 28 -27.09 -15.78 -15.69
CA ASP A 28 -26.21 -15.29 -16.77
C ASP A 28 -25.56 -13.96 -16.38
N ILE A 29 -24.25 -14.01 -16.15
CA ILE A 29 -23.46 -12.88 -15.71
C ILE A 29 -23.46 -11.75 -16.75
N GLN A 30 -23.58 -12.05 -18.04
CA GLN A 30 -23.61 -11.00 -19.06
C GLN A 30 -24.90 -10.17 -19.05
N SER A 31 -26.00 -10.73 -18.52
CA SER A 31 -27.28 -10.02 -18.41
C SER A 31 -27.40 -9.08 -17.21
N ILE A 32 -26.46 -9.15 -16.24
CA ILE A 32 -26.53 -8.36 -15.02
C ILE A 32 -26.16 -6.90 -15.31
N ALA A 33 -27.10 -5.98 -15.08
CA ALA A 33 -26.83 -4.56 -15.24
C ALA A 33 -25.84 -4.04 -14.17
N PRO A 34 -24.97 -3.06 -14.49
CA PRO A 34 -24.03 -2.48 -13.52
C PRO A 34 -24.69 -1.81 -12.30
N ASP A 35 -25.96 -1.43 -12.42
CA ASP A 35 -26.82 -0.77 -11.42
C ASP A 35 -27.91 -1.69 -10.87
N ALA A 36 -27.82 -3.00 -11.11
CA ALA A 36 -28.71 -3.98 -10.51
C ALA A 36 -28.61 -3.95 -8.97
N GLU A 37 -29.69 -4.26 -8.25
CA GLU A 37 -29.64 -4.36 -6.77
C GLU A 37 -28.75 -5.51 -6.30
N ILE A 38 -28.63 -6.56 -7.12
CA ILE A 38 -27.89 -7.79 -6.78
C ILE A 38 -26.64 -7.90 -7.65
N GLY A 39 -25.51 -8.20 -6.99
CA GLY A 39 -24.24 -8.51 -7.63
C GLY A 39 -23.66 -9.84 -7.13
N TYR A 40 -22.61 -10.28 -7.84
CA TYR A 40 -21.94 -11.56 -7.59
C TYR A 40 -20.41 -11.44 -7.59
N MET A 41 -19.76 -12.14 -6.66
CA MET A 41 -18.34 -12.46 -6.70
C MET A 41 -18.23 -13.95 -7.03
N LEU A 42 -17.62 -14.29 -8.16
CA LEU A 42 -17.59 -15.67 -8.65
C LEU A 42 -16.23 -16.30 -8.41
N GLU A 43 -16.25 -17.60 -8.10
CA GLU A 43 -15.07 -18.46 -8.10
C GLU A 43 -15.12 -19.35 -9.34
N ILE A 44 -14.20 -19.14 -10.28
CA ILE A 44 -14.27 -19.71 -11.63
C ILE A 44 -12.91 -20.16 -12.16
N ASP A 45 -12.95 -21.00 -13.18
CA ASP A 45 -11.80 -21.27 -14.02
C ASP A 45 -11.90 -20.44 -15.31
N LEU A 46 -10.81 -19.76 -15.67
CA LEU A 46 -10.73 -18.88 -16.85
C LEU A 46 -9.59 -19.32 -17.77
N GLU A 47 -9.79 -19.20 -19.07
CA GLU A 47 -8.74 -19.37 -20.07
C GLU A 47 -8.78 -18.28 -21.13
N ALA A 48 -7.60 -17.84 -21.55
CA ALA A 48 -7.44 -17.01 -22.74
C ALA A 48 -7.28 -17.95 -23.95
N PRO A 49 -8.17 -17.90 -24.96
CA PRO A 49 -8.00 -18.64 -26.20
C PRO A 49 -6.64 -18.35 -26.85
N VAL A 50 -5.97 -19.39 -27.37
CA VAL A 50 -4.61 -19.29 -27.92
C VAL A 50 -4.49 -18.21 -29.01
N HIS A 51 -5.50 -18.07 -29.88
CA HIS A 51 -5.51 -17.05 -30.93
C HIS A 51 -5.58 -15.61 -30.42
N LEU A 52 -5.86 -15.39 -29.12
CA LEU A 52 -5.85 -14.07 -28.48
C LEU A 52 -4.59 -13.84 -27.65
N HIS A 53 -3.63 -14.78 -27.61
CA HIS A 53 -2.42 -14.65 -26.80
C HIS A 53 -1.57 -13.45 -27.26
N ASP A 54 -1.39 -13.29 -28.58
CA ASP A 54 -0.66 -12.14 -29.13
C ASP A 54 -1.35 -10.81 -28.81
N TYR A 55 -2.69 -10.78 -28.83
CA TYR A 55 -3.48 -9.59 -28.50
C TYR A 55 -3.33 -9.19 -27.03
N PHE A 56 -3.18 -10.18 -26.13
CA PHE A 56 -3.01 -9.96 -24.70
C PHE A 56 -1.55 -9.96 -24.23
N ALA A 57 -0.57 -10.08 -25.14
CA ALA A 57 0.83 -10.22 -24.77
C ALA A 57 1.33 -9.05 -23.90
N ASP A 58 0.91 -7.83 -24.23
CA ASP A 58 1.31 -6.62 -23.51
C ASP A 58 0.54 -6.43 -22.20
N TYR A 59 -0.72 -6.87 -22.15
CA TYR A 59 -1.61 -6.68 -21.00
C TYR A 59 -2.47 -7.92 -20.74
N PRO A 60 -1.88 -9.00 -20.18
CA PRO A 60 -2.65 -10.19 -19.84
C PRO A 60 -3.71 -9.88 -18.78
N LEU A 61 -4.93 -10.37 -19.01
CA LEU A 61 -6.06 -10.18 -18.12
C LEU A 61 -5.98 -11.11 -16.90
N ALA A 62 -6.80 -10.84 -15.89
CA ALA A 62 -6.94 -11.66 -14.68
C ALA A 62 -5.61 -11.90 -13.94
N PRO A 63 -4.97 -10.85 -13.40
CA PRO A 63 -3.74 -11.00 -12.63
C PRO A 63 -3.96 -11.88 -11.39
N GLU A 64 -2.96 -12.69 -11.05
CA GLU A 64 -3.00 -13.60 -9.91
C GLU A 64 -1.71 -13.47 -9.08
N LYS A 65 -1.78 -13.81 -7.79
CA LYS A 65 -0.59 -13.92 -6.96
C LYS A 65 0.01 -15.30 -7.16
N GLN A 66 1.29 -15.36 -7.54
CA GLN A 66 2.05 -16.60 -7.56
C GLN A 66 3.54 -16.33 -7.38
N ILE A 67 4.27 -17.36 -7.00
CA ILE A 67 5.74 -17.34 -6.99
C ILE A 67 6.19 -17.48 -8.43
N VAL A 68 7.02 -16.55 -8.89
CA VAL A 68 7.69 -16.67 -10.19
C VAL A 68 8.86 -17.65 -10.02
N PRO A 69 8.93 -18.73 -10.78
CA PRO A 69 10.11 -19.60 -10.79
C PRO A 69 11.32 -18.89 -11.42
N GLU A 70 12.54 -19.25 -10.99
CA GLU A 70 13.78 -18.63 -11.50
C GLU A 70 13.95 -18.92 -13.01
N GLU A 71 13.49 -20.08 -13.47
CA GLU A 71 13.49 -20.49 -14.88
C GLU A 71 12.59 -19.64 -15.78
N TRP A 72 11.69 -18.82 -15.22
CA TRP A 72 10.86 -17.88 -16.01
C TRP A 72 11.56 -16.53 -16.21
N LEU A 73 12.72 -16.31 -15.60
CA LEU A 73 13.47 -15.08 -15.78
C LEU A 73 13.95 -14.98 -17.23
N SER A 74 13.85 -13.78 -17.79
CA SER A 74 14.55 -13.47 -19.03
C SER A 74 16.05 -13.49 -18.79
N LEU A 75 16.85 -13.76 -19.83
CA LEU A 75 18.32 -13.70 -19.77
C LEU A 75 18.85 -12.39 -19.17
N TYR A 76 18.13 -11.28 -19.38
CA TYR A 76 18.46 -9.99 -18.79
C TYR A 76 18.23 -10.00 -17.27
N ASN A 77 17.07 -10.46 -16.81
CA ASN A 77 16.74 -10.50 -15.39
C ASN A 77 17.60 -11.52 -14.63
N GLU A 78 17.90 -12.66 -15.24
CA GLU A 78 18.80 -13.68 -14.71
C GLU A 78 20.20 -13.08 -14.46
N ARG A 79 20.76 -12.33 -15.42
CA ARG A 79 22.03 -11.61 -15.25
C ARG A 79 21.99 -10.63 -14.08
N LEU A 80 20.89 -9.87 -13.94
CA LEU A 80 20.75 -8.91 -12.83
C LEU A 80 20.66 -9.58 -11.47
N VAL A 81 20.01 -10.74 -11.38
CA VAL A 81 19.92 -11.53 -10.14
C VAL A 81 21.31 -12.03 -9.72
N HIS A 82 22.13 -12.47 -10.67
CA HIS A 82 23.48 -12.95 -10.40
C HIS A 82 24.52 -11.82 -10.26
N ASP A 83 24.19 -10.60 -10.67
CA ASP A 83 25.01 -9.43 -10.42
C ASP A 83 24.98 -9.07 -8.92
N LYS A 84 26.15 -9.14 -8.28
CA LYS A 84 26.29 -8.88 -6.84
C LYS A 84 26.05 -7.41 -6.46
N GLU A 85 26.25 -6.47 -7.39
CA GLU A 85 26.03 -5.05 -7.13
C GLU A 85 24.55 -4.68 -7.22
N VAL A 86 23.76 -5.42 -8.01
CA VAL A 86 22.34 -5.10 -8.28
C VAL A 86 21.36 -6.05 -7.57
N GLY A 87 21.52 -7.36 -7.75
CA GLY A 87 20.58 -8.37 -7.23
C GLY A 87 21.04 -9.03 -5.93
N GLY A 88 22.21 -8.65 -5.40
CA GLY A 88 22.80 -9.33 -4.24
C GLY A 88 23.29 -10.75 -4.53
N GLY A 89 23.31 -11.16 -5.81
CA GLY A 89 23.82 -12.45 -6.27
C GLY A 89 22.94 -13.66 -5.96
N LYS A 90 21.66 -13.47 -5.62
CA LYS A 90 20.75 -14.56 -5.27
C LYS A 90 19.31 -14.28 -5.72
N TYR A 91 18.64 -15.31 -6.25
CA TYR A 91 17.21 -15.25 -6.51
C TYR A 91 16.40 -15.27 -5.21
N THR A 92 15.51 -14.29 -5.05
CA THR A 92 14.58 -14.20 -3.91
C THR A 92 13.19 -14.63 -4.36
N THR A 93 12.72 -15.73 -3.79
CA THR A 93 11.37 -16.25 -3.98
C THR A 93 10.36 -15.45 -3.16
N GLY A 94 9.29 -15.00 -3.79
CA GLY A 94 8.17 -14.33 -3.11
C GLY A 94 6.94 -14.32 -4.01
N GLU A 95 5.75 -14.28 -3.42
CA GLU A 95 4.52 -14.12 -4.17
C GLU A 95 4.48 -12.74 -4.81
N LYS A 96 4.33 -12.72 -6.13
CA LYS A 96 4.17 -11.49 -6.92
C LYS A 96 2.82 -11.52 -7.60
N LEU A 97 2.20 -10.35 -7.71
CA LEU A 97 1.05 -10.19 -8.58
C LEU A 97 1.56 -10.21 -10.02
N VAL A 98 1.20 -11.25 -10.77
CA VAL A 98 1.66 -11.45 -12.13
C VAL A 98 0.50 -11.58 -13.11
N GLN A 99 0.75 -11.11 -14.32
CA GLN A 99 -0.16 -11.19 -15.44
C GLN A 99 0.38 -12.26 -16.38
N THR A 100 -0.23 -13.44 -16.36
CA THR A 100 0.16 -14.56 -17.22
C THR A 100 -1.04 -15.03 -18.02
N LEU A 101 -0.80 -15.57 -19.21
CA LEU A 101 -1.84 -16.15 -20.07
C LEU A 101 -2.19 -17.59 -19.70
N TYR A 102 -1.57 -18.13 -18.65
CA TYR A 102 -1.89 -19.46 -18.16
C TYR A 102 -3.35 -19.56 -17.70
N PRO A 103 -3.98 -20.74 -17.85
CA PRO A 103 -5.31 -20.98 -17.34
C PRO A 103 -5.40 -20.65 -15.84
N LYS A 104 -6.41 -19.86 -15.47
CA LYS A 104 -6.68 -19.51 -14.07
C LYS A 104 -7.61 -20.55 -13.47
N LYS A 105 -7.28 -20.99 -12.26
CA LYS A 105 -8.07 -21.96 -11.50
C LYS A 105 -8.56 -21.34 -10.20
N ASN A 106 -9.82 -21.60 -9.84
CA ASN A 106 -10.44 -21.05 -8.63
C ASN A 106 -10.27 -19.53 -8.51
N TYR A 107 -10.30 -18.82 -9.63
CA TYR A 107 -10.10 -17.39 -9.71
C TYR A 107 -11.32 -16.66 -9.16
N VAL A 108 -11.11 -15.82 -8.15
CA VAL A 108 -12.18 -15.02 -7.53
C VAL A 108 -12.28 -13.67 -8.24
N VAL A 109 -13.44 -13.38 -8.82
CA VAL A 109 -13.65 -12.18 -9.65
C VAL A 109 -15.03 -11.56 -9.46
N HIS A 110 -15.07 -10.23 -9.48
CA HIS A 110 -16.33 -9.48 -9.48
C HIS A 110 -17.04 -9.61 -10.83
N TYR A 111 -18.37 -9.77 -10.82
CA TYR A 111 -19.15 -9.97 -12.05
C TYR A 111 -18.86 -8.92 -13.13
N ARG A 112 -18.68 -7.63 -12.77
CA ARG A 112 -18.35 -6.57 -13.74
C ARG A 112 -16.97 -6.74 -14.40
N ALA A 113 -15.98 -7.21 -13.66
CA ALA A 113 -14.67 -7.51 -14.23
C ALA A 113 -14.75 -8.75 -15.13
N LEU A 114 -15.54 -9.75 -14.72
CA LEU A 114 -15.79 -10.93 -15.54
C LEU A 114 -16.51 -10.59 -16.85
N GLN A 115 -17.52 -9.72 -16.83
CA GLN A 115 -18.18 -9.22 -18.03
C GLN A 115 -17.19 -8.58 -19.01
N LEU A 116 -16.24 -7.78 -18.50
CA LEU A 116 -15.18 -7.21 -19.32
C LEU A 116 -14.27 -8.31 -19.90
N TYR A 117 -13.84 -9.27 -19.08
CA TYR A 117 -12.99 -10.36 -19.54
C TYR A 117 -13.65 -11.17 -20.65
N MET A 118 -14.93 -11.53 -20.48
CA MET A 118 -15.72 -12.25 -21.49
C MET A 118 -15.89 -11.42 -22.76
N LYS A 119 -16.14 -10.11 -22.63
CA LYS A 119 -16.24 -9.20 -23.78
C LYS A 119 -14.94 -9.10 -24.58
N LEU A 120 -13.79 -9.21 -23.90
CA LEU A 120 -12.48 -9.24 -24.53
C LEU A 120 -12.11 -10.63 -25.09
N GLY A 121 -12.94 -11.66 -24.88
CA GLY A 121 -12.77 -12.99 -25.45
C GLY A 121 -12.24 -14.06 -24.50
N MET A 122 -12.08 -13.76 -23.21
CA MET A 122 -11.77 -14.78 -22.20
C MET A 122 -12.92 -15.77 -22.06
N LYS A 123 -12.61 -17.05 -21.90
CA LYS A 123 -13.59 -18.11 -21.73
C LYS A 123 -13.65 -18.58 -20.28
N VAL A 124 -14.86 -18.70 -19.76
CA VAL A 124 -15.12 -19.37 -18.49
C VAL A 124 -15.22 -20.86 -18.77
N THR A 125 -14.33 -21.67 -18.19
CA THR A 125 -14.34 -23.13 -18.39
C THR A 125 -15.15 -23.85 -17.31
N LYS A 126 -15.17 -23.30 -16.09
CA LYS A 126 -15.94 -23.87 -14.97
C LYS A 126 -16.36 -22.77 -13.99
N ILE A 127 -17.56 -22.91 -13.43
CA ILE A 127 -18.03 -22.12 -12.28
C ILE A 127 -18.07 -23.04 -11.06
N HIS A 128 -17.36 -22.69 -10.00
CA HIS A 128 -17.33 -23.46 -8.74
C HIS A 128 -18.36 -22.96 -7.73
N GLY A 129 -18.73 -21.68 -7.83
CA GLY A 129 -19.80 -21.07 -7.05
C GLY A 129 -19.72 -19.56 -7.14
N ALA A 130 -20.64 -18.90 -6.43
CA ALA A 130 -20.62 -17.45 -6.31
C ALA A 130 -21.05 -16.99 -4.91
N LEU A 131 -20.55 -15.84 -4.50
CA LEU A 131 -21.05 -15.08 -3.36
C LEU A 131 -22.03 -14.01 -3.88
N LYS A 132 -23.28 -14.08 -3.46
CA LYS A 132 -24.33 -13.13 -3.79
C LYS A 132 -24.34 -12.00 -2.77
N PHE A 133 -24.47 -10.76 -3.24
CA PHE A 133 -24.56 -9.59 -2.38
C PHE A 133 -25.56 -8.56 -2.92
N ARG A 134 -26.11 -7.74 -2.03
CA ARG A 134 -26.76 -6.49 -2.41
C ARG A 134 -25.72 -5.43 -2.70
N GLN A 135 -26.01 -4.56 -3.65
CA GLN A 135 -25.19 -3.42 -4.00
C GLN A 135 -26.06 -2.17 -4.21
N SER A 136 -25.52 -1.02 -3.85
CA SER A 136 -26.17 0.27 -4.06
C SER A 136 -25.11 1.38 -4.20
N PRO A 137 -25.44 2.55 -4.76
CA PRO A 137 -24.51 3.66 -4.90
C PRO A 137 -24.45 4.50 -3.62
N TRP A 138 -24.35 3.85 -2.46
CA TRP A 138 -24.52 4.48 -1.14
C TRP A 138 -23.49 5.57 -0.81
N MET A 139 -22.32 5.56 -1.47
CA MET A 139 -21.29 6.59 -1.32
C MET A 139 -21.42 7.76 -2.30
N LYS A 140 -22.34 7.69 -3.26
CA LYS A 140 -22.46 8.67 -4.35
C LYS A 140 -22.68 10.08 -3.81
N ASP A 141 -23.70 10.25 -2.97
CA ASP A 141 -24.07 11.57 -2.43
C ASP A 141 -22.92 12.19 -1.62
N TYR A 142 -22.26 11.38 -0.78
CA TYR A 142 -21.10 11.81 0.00
C TYR A 142 -19.94 12.29 -0.89
N ILE A 143 -19.63 11.55 -1.95
CA ILE A 143 -18.52 11.89 -2.86
C ILE A 143 -18.87 13.13 -3.68
N GLU A 144 -20.09 13.22 -4.21
CA GLU A 144 -20.57 14.36 -4.99
C GLU A 144 -20.59 15.65 -4.17
N GLU A 145 -21.02 15.58 -2.91
CA GLU A 145 -21.01 16.70 -1.98
C GLU A 145 -19.58 17.18 -1.70
N ASN A 146 -18.62 16.27 -1.44
CA ASN A 146 -17.23 16.64 -1.24
C ASN A 146 -16.61 17.24 -2.52
N ILE A 147 -16.97 16.74 -3.71
CA ILE A 147 -16.53 17.32 -4.98
C ILE A 147 -17.08 18.74 -5.14
N HIS A 148 -18.34 18.97 -4.80
CA HIS A 148 -18.98 20.29 -4.84
C HIS A 148 -18.29 21.27 -3.87
N LYS A 149 -18.13 20.87 -2.60
CA LYS A 149 -17.42 21.67 -1.59
C LYS A 149 -15.98 21.98 -1.99
N ARG A 150 -15.30 21.03 -2.65
CA ARG A 150 -13.95 21.24 -3.20
C ARG A 150 -13.93 22.29 -4.33
N LYS A 151 -14.95 22.34 -5.18
CA LYS A 151 -15.07 23.37 -6.23
C LYS A 151 -15.28 24.76 -5.61
N ILE A 152 -16.12 24.87 -4.59
CA ILE A 152 -16.31 26.12 -3.84
C ILE A 152 -15.00 26.57 -3.19
N ALA A 153 -14.28 25.68 -2.51
CA ALA A 153 -12.99 26.00 -1.89
C ALA A 153 -11.98 26.54 -2.92
N LYS A 154 -11.93 25.95 -4.12
CA LYS A 154 -11.11 26.48 -5.23
C LYS A 154 -11.53 27.88 -5.66
N ALA A 155 -12.83 28.12 -5.82
CA ALA A 155 -13.35 29.42 -6.24
C ALA A 155 -13.05 30.53 -5.21
N ASN A 156 -13.05 30.17 -3.92
CA ASN A 156 -12.77 31.09 -2.82
C ASN A 156 -11.28 31.25 -2.49
N GLY A 157 -10.38 30.55 -3.20
CA GLY A 157 -8.94 30.56 -2.90
C GLY A 157 -8.56 29.83 -1.60
N ASP A 158 -9.45 29.00 -1.05
CA ASP A 158 -9.20 28.22 0.17
C ASP A 158 -8.38 26.95 -0.14
N GLU A 159 -7.05 27.09 -0.08
CA GLU A 159 -6.13 25.98 -0.31
C GLU A 159 -6.32 24.81 0.66
N PHE A 160 -6.69 25.10 1.92
CA PHE A 160 -6.92 24.08 2.94
C PHE A 160 -8.15 23.25 2.58
N GLY A 161 -9.29 23.89 2.27
CA GLY A 161 -10.51 23.21 1.83
C GLY A 161 -10.28 22.34 0.60
N VAL A 162 -9.49 22.81 -0.37
CA VAL A 162 -9.15 22.03 -1.57
C VAL A 162 -8.42 20.72 -1.24
N MET A 163 -7.48 20.77 -0.29
CA MET A 163 -6.78 19.59 0.21
C MET A 163 -7.69 18.70 1.07
N TYR A 164 -8.46 19.29 1.97
CA TYR A 164 -9.33 18.60 2.91
C TYR A 164 -10.39 17.74 2.20
N TYR A 165 -11.14 18.30 1.25
CA TYR A 165 -12.16 17.54 0.53
C TYR A 165 -11.58 16.49 -0.42
N LYS A 166 -10.35 16.70 -0.92
CA LYS A 166 -9.62 15.66 -1.66
C LYS A 166 -9.25 14.50 -0.73
N LEU A 167 -8.75 14.80 0.47
CA LEU A 167 -8.35 13.80 1.44
C LEU A 167 -9.55 12.98 1.92
N LYS A 168 -10.69 13.61 2.23
CA LYS A 168 -11.92 12.91 2.63
C LYS A 168 -12.29 11.79 1.65
N ASN A 169 -12.29 12.10 0.35
CA ASN A 169 -12.62 11.09 -0.66
C ASN A 169 -11.58 9.97 -0.72
N ASN A 170 -10.29 10.27 -0.65
CA ASN A 170 -9.25 9.25 -0.74
C ASN A 170 -9.12 8.40 0.54
N ALA A 171 -9.35 9.00 1.70
CA ALA A 171 -9.19 8.34 3.00
C ALA A 171 -10.26 7.26 3.22
N VAL A 172 -11.50 7.49 2.76
CA VAL A 172 -12.57 6.49 2.91
C VAL A 172 -12.23 5.20 2.17
N PHE A 173 -11.72 5.29 0.94
CA PHE A 173 -11.27 4.11 0.20
C PHE A 173 -10.21 3.32 0.98
N GLY A 174 -9.18 4.00 1.49
CA GLY A 174 -8.14 3.35 2.30
C GLY A 174 -8.69 2.70 3.56
N LYS A 175 -9.63 3.35 4.25
CA LYS A 175 -10.27 2.83 5.46
C LYS A 175 -11.09 1.57 5.18
N GLN A 176 -11.74 1.47 4.02
CA GLN A 176 -12.49 0.28 3.61
C GLN A 176 -11.60 -0.94 3.30
N MET A 177 -10.35 -0.70 2.92
CA MET A 177 -9.36 -1.74 2.61
C MET A 177 -8.48 -2.10 3.82
N GLU A 178 -8.69 -1.45 4.96
CA GLU A 178 -7.93 -1.72 6.17
C GLU A 178 -8.26 -3.12 6.70
N ASN A 179 -7.21 -3.89 7.02
CA ASN A 179 -7.37 -5.25 7.51
C ASN A 179 -8.04 -5.22 8.91
N PRO A 180 -9.13 -5.97 9.15
CA PRO A 180 -9.90 -5.94 10.40
C PRO A 180 -9.16 -6.31 11.68
N ARG A 181 -7.91 -6.81 11.61
CA ARG A 181 -7.18 -7.37 12.78
C ARG A 181 -7.19 -6.45 14.01
N TYR A 182 -7.17 -5.14 13.82
CA TYR A 182 -7.22 -4.17 14.93
C TYR A 182 -8.50 -3.33 14.97
N GLY A 183 -9.39 -3.41 13.97
CA GLY A 183 -10.64 -2.63 13.94
C GLY A 183 -10.45 -1.14 14.29
N ASP A 184 -11.21 -0.64 15.27
CA ASP A 184 -11.14 0.75 15.75
C ASP A 184 -9.88 1.06 16.59
N LYS A 185 -9.15 0.01 17.00
CA LYS A 185 -7.91 0.11 17.75
C LYS A 185 -6.72 0.47 16.87
N ALA A 186 -6.88 0.50 15.53
CA ALA A 186 -5.88 1.03 14.62
C ALA A 186 -6.36 2.33 13.94
N ARG A 187 -5.47 3.32 13.90
CA ARG A 187 -5.68 4.61 13.24
C ARG A 187 -4.43 4.98 12.46
N LEU A 188 -4.59 5.19 11.15
CA LEU A 188 -3.54 5.78 10.32
C LEU A 188 -3.39 7.27 10.68
N LEU A 189 -2.23 7.65 11.20
CA LEU A 189 -1.92 9.04 11.56
C LEU A 189 -1.35 9.82 10.37
N TYR A 190 -0.49 9.18 9.58
CA TYR A 190 0.20 9.84 8.47
C TYR A 190 0.79 8.85 7.45
N THR A 191 0.95 9.28 6.19
CA THR A 191 1.58 8.49 5.13
C THR A 191 2.47 9.38 4.24
N ASP A 192 3.62 8.84 3.82
CA ASP A 192 4.46 9.44 2.78
C ASP A 192 5.12 8.35 1.91
N THR A 193 4.64 8.25 0.67
CA THR A 193 5.13 7.42 -0.45
C THR A 193 5.17 5.91 -0.16
N ASP A 194 5.98 5.49 0.79
CA ASP A 194 6.28 4.11 1.18
C ASP A 194 6.31 3.91 2.71
N SER A 195 6.01 4.96 3.49
CA SER A 195 6.01 4.92 4.95
C SER A 195 4.62 5.22 5.53
N LEU A 196 4.27 4.50 6.60
CA LEU A 196 3.03 4.64 7.35
C LEU A 196 3.36 4.93 8.82
N ILE A 197 2.70 5.93 9.39
CA ILE A 197 2.69 6.18 10.84
C ILE A 197 1.30 5.78 11.32
N MET A 198 1.24 4.73 12.14
CA MET A 198 -0.03 4.18 12.65
C MET A 198 -0.04 4.23 14.17
N TRP A 199 -1.19 4.60 14.73
CA TRP A 199 -1.51 4.43 16.13
C TRP A 199 -2.28 3.12 16.28
N ILE A 200 -1.79 2.20 17.11
CA ILE A 200 -2.39 0.88 17.30
C ILE A 200 -2.48 0.61 18.80
N GLU A 201 -3.68 0.36 19.30
CA GLU A 201 -3.95 -0.08 20.66
C GLU A 201 -3.98 -1.62 20.70
N THR A 202 -2.90 -2.22 21.21
CA THR A 202 -2.71 -3.67 21.36
C THR A 202 -1.84 -3.95 22.58
N GLU A 203 -1.93 -5.15 23.15
CA GLU A 203 -1.07 -5.57 24.28
C GLU A 203 0.40 -5.65 23.86
N ASN A 204 0.68 -6.18 22.67
CA ASN A 204 2.04 -6.28 22.16
C ASN A 204 2.08 -6.37 20.63
N ILE A 205 2.32 -5.23 19.98
CA ILE A 205 2.40 -5.13 18.52
C ILE A 205 3.52 -6.00 17.92
N TYR A 206 4.59 -6.27 18.67
CA TYR A 206 5.70 -7.09 18.18
C TYR A 206 5.35 -8.56 18.13
N LYS A 207 4.56 -9.05 19.10
CA LYS A 207 3.99 -10.40 19.06
C LYS A 207 3.05 -10.53 17.87
N ASP A 208 2.19 -9.53 17.66
CA ASP A 208 1.26 -9.55 16.54
C ASP A 208 1.98 -9.55 15.19
N ARG A 209 3.09 -8.79 15.06
CA ARG A 209 3.94 -8.83 13.86
C ARG A 209 4.63 -10.18 13.69
N ALA A 210 5.10 -10.81 14.76
CA ALA A 210 5.76 -12.13 14.76
C ALA A 210 4.88 -13.26 14.23
N GLU A 211 3.56 -13.15 14.39
CA GLU A 211 2.60 -14.08 13.81
C GLU A 211 2.46 -13.95 12.28
N ARG A 212 3.00 -12.88 11.68
CA ARG A 212 2.90 -12.57 10.23
C ARG A 212 4.26 -12.20 9.62
N PRO A 213 5.23 -13.13 9.61
CA PRO A 213 6.54 -12.90 8.99
C PRO A 213 6.45 -12.69 7.47
N ASP A 214 5.32 -13.04 6.85
CA ASP A 214 4.99 -12.82 5.45
C ASP A 214 4.65 -11.36 5.11
N ILE A 215 4.40 -10.51 6.12
CA ILE A 215 4.09 -9.08 5.95
C ILE A 215 5.15 -8.18 6.57
N PHE A 216 5.73 -8.56 7.71
CA PHE A 216 6.65 -7.70 8.47
C PHE A 216 8.08 -8.22 8.44
N ASP A 217 9.02 -7.34 8.15
CA ASP A 217 10.46 -7.64 8.28
C ASP A 217 10.88 -7.43 9.74
N LEU A 218 10.87 -8.53 10.50
CA LEU A 218 11.24 -8.56 11.91
C LEU A 218 12.74 -8.78 12.15
N ASN A 219 13.44 -9.33 11.15
CA ASN A 219 14.87 -9.60 11.23
C ASN A 219 15.70 -8.47 10.64
N TYR A 220 15.06 -7.42 10.12
CA TYR A 220 15.70 -6.34 9.36
C TYR A 220 16.56 -6.91 8.22
N SER A 221 16.12 -8.02 7.62
CA SER A 221 16.82 -8.74 6.55
C SER A 221 16.87 -7.92 5.27
N GLY A 222 16.00 -6.92 5.12
CA GLY A 222 15.91 -6.10 3.91
C GLY A 222 15.17 -6.78 2.78
N ASP A 223 14.33 -7.78 3.10
CA ASP A 223 13.56 -8.52 2.12
C ASP A 223 12.53 -7.63 1.41
N LEU A 224 12.47 -7.78 0.09
CA LEU A 224 11.66 -6.93 -0.78
C LEU A 224 10.15 -7.16 -0.51
N PHE A 225 9.39 -6.07 -0.41
CA PHE A 225 7.93 -6.04 -0.13
C PHE A 225 7.48 -6.31 1.31
N LEU A 226 8.40 -6.55 2.25
CA LEU A 226 8.05 -6.62 3.67
C LEU A 226 8.03 -5.22 4.31
N MET A 227 7.05 -5.00 5.18
CA MET A 227 6.93 -3.77 5.96
C MET A 227 7.97 -3.80 7.08
N LYS A 228 9.00 -2.99 6.92
CA LYS A 228 10.06 -2.81 7.91
C LYS A 228 9.63 -1.85 9.01
N ASP A 229 10.03 -2.16 10.24
CA ASP A 229 10.01 -1.20 11.34
C ASP A 229 11.15 -0.17 11.18
N GLU A 230 10.81 1.07 10.77
CA GLU A 230 11.82 2.13 10.63
C GLU A 230 12.43 2.57 11.97
N THR A 231 11.70 2.42 13.09
CA THR A 231 12.16 2.88 14.41
C THR A 231 12.89 1.77 15.20
N LYS A 232 13.11 0.62 14.56
CA LYS A 232 13.91 -0.50 15.05
C LYS A 232 13.49 -1.01 16.42
N GLY A 233 12.19 -1.20 16.65
CA GLY A 233 11.66 -1.70 17.92
C GLY A 233 11.45 -0.63 19.00
N ASN A 234 11.75 0.64 18.71
CA ASN A 234 11.38 1.74 19.61
C ASN A 234 10.03 2.31 19.15
N PRO A 235 8.93 2.10 19.88
CA PRO A 235 7.64 2.64 19.49
C PRO A 235 7.70 4.18 19.47
N ILE A 236 6.91 4.83 18.61
CA ILE A 236 6.84 6.29 18.57
C ILE A 236 6.01 6.76 19.77
N SER A 237 6.57 7.59 20.65
CA SER A 237 5.85 8.19 21.77
C SER A 237 5.03 9.39 21.33
N GLU A 238 5.58 10.22 20.44
CA GLU A 238 4.94 11.45 19.97
C GLU A 238 5.13 11.62 18.47
N SER A 239 4.10 12.12 17.79
CA SER A 239 4.19 12.49 16.37
C SER A 239 3.44 13.79 16.10
N ALA A 240 4.06 14.67 15.31
CA ALA A 240 3.48 15.92 14.85
C ALA A 240 3.53 15.97 13.33
N CYS A 241 2.36 15.97 12.69
CA CYS A 241 2.22 15.95 11.23
C CYS A 241 1.45 17.20 10.78
N LEU A 242 2.15 18.14 10.14
CA LEU A 242 1.59 19.47 9.82
C LEU A 242 1.09 19.56 8.37
N LYS A 243 1.86 19.04 7.42
CA LYS A 243 1.56 19.06 5.98
C LYS A 243 2.17 17.84 5.28
N PRO A 244 1.77 17.52 4.04
CA PRO A 244 2.45 16.51 3.24
C PRO A 244 3.96 16.79 3.17
N LYS A 245 4.75 15.75 3.42
CA LYS A 245 6.21 15.77 3.58
C LYS A 245 6.72 16.69 4.69
N MET A 246 5.89 17.04 5.68
CA MET A 246 6.24 17.90 6.83
C MET A 246 5.74 17.29 8.13
N TYR A 247 6.60 16.47 8.75
CA TYR A 247 6.29 15.75 9.98
C TYR A 247 7.55 15.51 10.82
N SER A 248 7.34 15.29 12.12
CA SER A 248 8.36 14.91 13.10
C SER A 248 7.82 13.77 13.97
N VAL A 249 8.71 12.84 14.35
CA VAL A 249 8.41 11.72 15.23
C VAL A 249 9.46 11.60 16.33
N LEU A 250 9.01 11.32 17.55
CA LEU A 250 9.85 11.06 18.71
C LEU A 250 9.69 9.59 19.14
N PRO A 251 10.76 8.77 19.09
CA PRO A 251 10.73 7.41 19.63
C PRO A 251 10.71 7.40 21.17
N ALA A 252 9.99 6.45 21.75
CA ALA A 252 9.98 6.16 23.18
C ALA A 252 11.39 5.76 23.66
N GLY A 253 11.84 6.33 24.77
CA GLY A 253 13.18 6.10 25.33
C GLY A 253 14.27 7.09 24.89
N HIS A 254 13.95 8.07 24.04
CA HIS A 254 14.90 9.13 23.68
C HIS A 254 14.99 10.19 24.80
N ASN A 255 16.01 10.11 25.65
CA ASN A 255 16.33 11.17 26.62
C ASN A 255 16.95 12.37 25.90
N SER A 256 16.32 13.55 25.99
CA SER A 256 16.88 14.84 25.54
C SER A 256 18.02 15.36 26.44
N LYS A 257 18.39 14.62 27.51
CA LYS A 257 19.26 15.06 28.60
C LYS A 257 20.64 14.40 28.69
N THR A 258 21.24 13.94 27.59
CA THR A 258 22.71 13.82 27.55
C THR A 258 23.26 15.10 26.96
N SER A 259 23.57 16.07 27.83
CA SER A 259 24.46 17.18 27.50
C SER A 259 25.86 16.59 27.30
N GLU A 260 26.30 16.49 26.06
CA GLU A 260 27.72 16.31 25.74
C GLU A 260 28.46 17.56 26.22
N THR A 261 29.51 17.38 27.02
CA THR A 261 30.30 18.49 27.55
C THR A 261 31.16 19.13 26.46
N GLU A 262 31.54 20.41 26.59
CA GLU A 262 32.40 21.12 25.61
C GLU A 262 33.69 20.34 25.27
N ALA A 263 34.23 19.59 26.24
CA ALA A 263 35.39 18.72 26.07
C ALA A 263 35.18 17.57 25.06
N ASP A 264 33.95 17.08 24.89
CA ASP A 264 33.63 16.03 23.93
C ASP A 264 33.58 16.59 22.49
N TYR A 265 33.16 17.85 22.34
CA TYR A 265 33.14 18.57 21.06
C TYR A 265 34.54 18.87 20.54
N GLU A 266 35.45 19.32 21.42
CA GLU A 266 36.84 19.61 21.04
C GLU A 266 37.58 18.35 20.58
N LYS A 267 37.36 17.21 21.27
CA LYS A 267 37.92 15.90 20.87
C LYS A 267 37.41 15.43 19.51
N GLU A 268 36.11 15.61 19.23
CA GLU A 268 35.56 15.26 17.92
C GLU A 268 36.07 16.18 16.80
N LEU A 269 36.35 17.45 17.09
CA LEU A 269 36.93 18.40 16.14
C LEU A 269 38.38 18.00 15.77
N GLU A 270 39.20 17.67 16.74
CA GLU A 270 40.56 17.18 16.51
C GLU A 270 40.58 15.87 15.71
N GLU A 271 39.71 14.91 16.06
CA GLU A 271 39.61 13.64 15.34
C GLU A 271 39.09 13.82 13.89
N LYS A 272 38.20 14.79 13.67
CA LYS A 272 37.65 15.15 12.37
C LYS A 272 38.69 15.83 11.48
N GLU A 273 39.53 16.69 12.03
CA GLU A 273 40.65 17.32 11.29
C GLU A 273 41.74 16.29 10.96
N PHE A 274 42.10 15.43 11.93
CA PHE A 274 43.06 14.35 11.73
C PHE A 274 42.62 13.39 10.61
N ARG A 275 41.36 12.95 10.59
CA ARG A 275 40.85 12.02 9.57
C ARG A 275 40.62 12.68 8.19
N LYS A 276 40.36 14.00 8.15
CA LYS A 276 40.36 14.77 6.89
C LYS A 276 41.74 14.83 6.26
N SER A 277 42.79 14.96 7.07
CA SER A 277 44.18 14.93 6.60
C SER A 277 44.56 13.59 5.95
N GLN A 278 43.87 12.51 6.33
CA GLN A 278 44.02 11.16 5.77
C GLN A 278 43.13 10.87 4.55
N GLY A 279 42.38 11.87 4.05
CA GLY A 279 41.52 11.71 2.86
C GLY A 279 40.27 10.85 3.07
N ILE A 280 39.90 10.53 4.31
CA ILE A 280 38.75 9.67 4.64
C ILE A 280 37.47 10.51 4.65
N LYS A 281 36.48 10.17 3.81
CA LYS A 281 35.15 10.82 3.82
C LYS A 281 34.37 10.44 5.08
N TYR A 282 33.95 11.45 5.85
CA TYR A 282 33.20 11.29 7.10
C TYR A 282 31.69 11.48 6.92
N TRP A 283 30.89 10.64 7.57
CA TRP A 283 29.42 10.78 7.69
C TRP A 283 29.07 11.18 9.14
N ALA A 284 28.39 12.31 9.32
CA ALA A 284 28.02 12.79 10.65
C ALA A 284 27.07 11.85 11.38
N LYS A 285 27.38 11.52 12.65
CA LYS A 285 26.43 10.89 13.59
C LYS A 285 25.25 11.85 13.82
N LYS A 286 24.03 11.31 13.77
CA LYS A 286 22.78 12.04 13.98
C LYS A 286 22.38 11.96 15.46
N HIS A 287 22.23 13.12 16.12
CA HIS A 287 21.54 13.22 17.41
C HIS A 287 20.25 14.05 17.29
N GLY A 288 19.14 13.50 17.83
CA GLY A 288 18.02 14.29 18.35
C GLY A 288 16.75 14.52 17.51
N ILE A 289 16.48 13.73 16.47
CA ILE A 289 15.17 13.47 15.80
C ILE A 289 15.48 12.43 14.73
N GLN A 290 14.80 11.29 14.73
CA GLN A 290 15.13 10.20 13.80
C GLN A 290 14.76 10.57 12.35
N LYS A 291 13.63 11.26 12.14
CA LYS A 291 13.12 11.64 10.81
C LYS A 291 12.37 12.97 10.86
N ALA A 292 12.98 14.02 10.29
CA ALA A 292 12.32 15.29 9.97
C ALA A 292 12.39 15.46 8.45
N LYS A 293 11.24 15.33 7.78
CA LYS A 293 11.12 15.53 6.33
C LYS A 293 10.44 16.88 6.11
N GLY A 294 10.96 17.69 5.19
CA GLY A 294 10.42 19.01 4.81
C GLY A 294 10.49 20.13 5.87
N VAL A 295 10.92 19.85 7.10
CA VAL A 295 11.20 20.85 8.13
C VAL A 295 12.65 21.32 7.98
N LYS A 296 12.87 22.62 7.73
CA LYS A 296 14.23 23.18 7.75
C LYS A 296 14.79 23.03 9.16
N LYS A 297 16.00 22.47 9.32
CA LYS A 297 16.66 22.26 10.63
C LYS A 297 16.74 23.52 11.50
N CYS A 298 16.75 24.72 10.88
CA CYS A 298 16.74 26.00 11.59
C CYS A 298 15.42 26.34 12.31
N VAL A 299 14.34 25.61 12.03
CA VAL A 299 13.02 25.82 12.66
C VAL A 299 12.85 24.95 13.91
N VAL A 300 13.69 23.92 14.08
CA VAL A 300 13.73 23.11 15.30
C VAL A 300 14.60 23.84 16.32
N LYS A 301 14.02 24.82 17.03
CA LYS A 301 14.68 25.41 18.20
C LYS A 301 14.86 24.33 19.26
N ARG A 302 16.12 24.13 19.68
CA ARG A 302 16.57 23.18 20.72
C ARG A 302 16.37 23.72 22.14
N GLU A 303 15.24 24.35 22.41
CA GLU A 303 14.92 24.81 23.77
C GLU A 303 13.49 24.39 24.09
N LEU A 304 13.39 23.24 24.76
CA LEU A 304 12.54 22.93 25.91
C LEU A 304 13.11 21.66 26.57
#